data_AF-A0A315E2P8-F1
#
_entry.id   AF-A0A315E2P8-F1
#
_cell.length_a   1.000
_cell.length_b   1.000
_cell.length_c   1.000
_cell.angle_alpha   90.00
_cell.angle_beta   90.00
_cell.angle_gamma   90.00
#
_symmetry.space_group_name_H-M   'P 1'
#
loop_
_entity.id
_entity.type
_entity.pdbx_description
1 polymer ?
#
loop_
_entity_poly.entity_id
_entity_poly.type
_entity_poly.pdbx_seq_one_letter_code
_entity_poly.pdbx_strand_id
1 'polypeptide(L)'
;MNAPLPIRHRLFLILELKSHKDQKTAWVFSWVLTLMVLCNVVAVVIESVPSIGEQHHQALAWFDTVSMVFFSIEYLLRIWTAAEKNHHANKHASANRRRLRYMFSFHGLVDLLAIVPFFLQYLWPGLDLRFLRVIRVMRILKLSHYSTALEDLIASIYAEKDVFISALYLLALSILITSCLMYYAEHALQPDKFGTIPDAMWWSIVTITTVGYGDATPISVWGKVIGALTALSGVFTVALLTGIVASAFATRVRTQEIEFTTEVEEVLKDGHVSAKERRTIEHLRQEFSLTEDHAKAIVRQIVEEQSLNDKKSV
;
A
#
# COMPACT_ATOMS: atom_id res chain seq x y z
N MET A 1 36.19 -4.62 -18.61
CA MET A 1 35.10 -4.46 -19.60
C MET A 1 34.00 -5.45 -19.25
N ASN A 2 32.89 -5.00 -18.67
CA ASN A 2 31.79 -5.89 -18.28
C ASN A 2 30.97 -6.25 -19.51
N ALA A 3 30.82 -7.54 -19.81
CA ALA A 3 30.00 -8.06 -20.90
C ALA A 3 28.58 -7.44 -20.86
N PRO A 4 27.95 -7.20 -22.02
CA PRO A 4 26.58 -6.70 -22.05
C PRO A 4 25.66 -7.68 -21.32
N LEU A 5 24.90 -7.17 -20.34
CA LEU A 5 23.91 -7.96 -19.63
C LEU A 5 22.89 -8.51 -20.65
N PRO A 6 22.43 -9.76 -20.50
CA PRO A 6 21.41 -10.32 -21.38
C PRO A 6 20.15 -9.43 -21.37
N ILE A 7 19.52 -9.24 -22.53
CA ILE A 7 18.40 -8.30 -22.76
C ILE A 7 17.30 -8.45 -21.70
N ARG A 8 16.98 -9.68 -21.31
CA ARG A 8 15.99 -9.98 -20.26
C ARG A 8 16.35 -9.39 -18.90
N HIS A 9 17.62 -9.47 -18.51
CA HIS A 9 18.11 -8.91 -17.24
C HIS A 9 18.18 -7.39 -17.28
N ARG A 10 18.54 -6.80 -18.43
CA ARG A 10 18.51 -5.35 -18.62
C ARG A 10 17.08 -4.80 -18.51
N LEU A 11 16.11 -5.46 -19.16
CA LEU A 11 14.69 -5.11 -19.05
C LEU A 11 14.15 -5.29 -17.63
N PHE A 12 14.52 -6.37 -16.95
CA PHE A 12 14.19 -6.59 -15.54
C PHE A 12 14.61 -5.40 -14.67
N LEU A 13 15.86 -4.93 -14.81
CA LEU A 13 16.38 -3.80 -14.05
C LEU A 13 15.66 -2.48 -14.37
N ILE A 14 15.26 -2.26 -15.63
CA ILE A 14 14.50 -1.08 -16.04
C ILE A 14 13.08 -1.12 -15.43
N LEU A 15 12.40 -2.27 -15.51
CA LEU A 15 11.03 -2.44 -15.01
C LEU A 15 10.95 -2.40 -13.48
N GLU A 16 11.97 -2.87 -12.75
CA GLU A 16 12.06 -2.74 -11.29
C GLU A 16 12.64 -1.39 -10.83
N LEU A 17 12.94 -0.43 -11.74
CA LEU A 17 13.62 0.85 -11.43
C LEU A 17 15.00 0.72 -10.77
N LYS A 18 15.62 -0.47 -10.81
CA LYS A 18 16.94 -0.75 -10.20
C LYS A 18 18.10 -0.61 -11.18
N SER A 19 17.86 -0.10 -12.39
CA SER A 19 18.92 0.02 -13.40
C SER A 19 19.81 1.23 -13.16
N HIS A 20 21.04 0.99 -12.68
CA HIS A 20 22.08 2.02 -12.61
C HIS A 20 22.63 2.42 -13.99
N LYS A 21 22.52 1.54 -15.00
CA LYS A 21 23.04 1.79 -16.35
C LYS A 21 22.03 2.51 -17.25
N ASP A 22 20.75 2.23 -17.08
CA ASP A 22 19.64 2.77 -17.88
C ASP A 22 18.69 3.63 -17.02
N GLN A 23 19.24 4.42 -16.10
CA GLN A 23 18.46 5.19 -15.13
C GLN A 23 17.48 6.15 -15.80
N LYS A 24 17.90 6.84 -16.88
CA LYS A 24 17.01 7.73 -17.66
C LYS A 24 15.84 6.96 -18.28
N THR A 25 16.10 5.79 -18.87
CA THR A 25 15.06 4.97 -19.50
C THR A 25 14.06 4.43 -18.47
N ALA A 26 14.56 3.95 -17.32
CA ALA A 26 13.71 3.51 -16.21
C ALA A 26 12.85 4.66 -15.69
N TRP A 27 13.44 5.84 -15.51
CA TRP A 27 12.71 7.02 -15.05
C TRP A 27 11.63 7.49 -16.04
N VAL A 28 11.95 7.57 -17.34
CA VAL A 28 10.97 7.92 -18.38
C VAL A 28 9.83 6.91 -18.43
N PHE A 29 10.15 5.62 -18.39
CA PHE A 29 9.14 4.56 -18.39
C PHE A 29 8.17 4.68 -17.21
N SER A 30 8.70 4.94 -16.01
CA SER A 30 7.90 5.15 -14.80
C SER A 30 6.98 6.36 -14.91
N TRP A 31 7.47 7.47 -15.46
CA TRP A 31 6.64 8.65 -15.71
C TRP A 31 5.55 8.40 -16.74
N VAL A 32 5.86 7.70 -17.84
CA VAL A 32 4.86 7.33 -18.86
C VAL A 32 3.77 6.44 -18.25
N LEU A 33 4.14 5.43 -17.45
CA LEU A 33 3.18 4.58 -16.76
C LEU A 33 2.32 5.37 -15.78
N THR A 34 2.93 6.24 -14.97
CA THR A 34 2.24 7.09 -14.00
C THR A 34 1.24 8.00 -14.70
N LEU A 35 1.67 8.68 -15.77
CA LEU A 35 0.80 9.53 -16.57
C LEU A 35 -0.35 8.72 -17.21
N MET A 36 -0.05 7.54 -17.75
CA MET A 36 -1.07 6.66 -18.33
C MET A 36 -2.13 6.26 -17.28
N VAL A 37 -1.71 5.91 -16.06
CA VAL A 37 -2.61 5.59 -14.95
C VAL A 37 -3.46 6.80 -14.55
N LEU A 38 -2.86 7.98 -14.40
CA LEU A 38 -3.58 9.20 -14.05
C LEU A 38 -4.60 9.58 -15.13
N CYS A 39 -4.21 9.54 -16.41
CA CYS A 39 -5.12 9.76 -17.53
C CYS A 39 -6.26 8.74 -17.57
N ASN A 40 -6.02 7.50 -17.16
CA ASN A 40 -7.07 6.48 -17.00
C ASN A 40 -8.08 6.83 -15.91
N VAL A 41 -7.61 7.28 -14.75
CA VAL A 41 -8.51 7.72 -13.68
C VAL A 41 -9.35 8.91 -14.14
N VAL A 42 -8.73 9.89 -14.80
CA VAL A 42 -9.44 11.05 -15.37
C VAL A 42 -10.45 10.62 -16.43
N ALA A 43 -10.09 9.69 -17.31
CA ALA A 43 -11.01 9.15 -18.31
C ALA A 43 -12.25 8.50 -17.67
N VAL A 44 -12.08 7.75 -16.58
CA VAL A 44 -13.20 7.17 -15.82
C VAL A 44 -14.08 8.26 -15.19
N VAL A 45 -13.48 9.31 -14.63
CA VAL A 45 -14.24 10.45 -14.08
C VAL A 45 -15.03 11.15 -15.18
N ILE A 46 -14.44 11.40 -16.35
CA ILE A 46 -15.13 12.00 -17.49
C ILE A 46 -16.25 11.10 -18.00
N GLU A 47 -16.03 9.79 -18.13
CA GLU A 47 -17.03 8.81 -18.56
C GLU A 47 -18.24 8.76 -17.60
N SER A 48 -18.03 9.09 -16.32
CA SER A 48 -19.11 9.10 -15.32
C SER A 48 -20.13 10.22 -15.50
N VAL A 49 -19.79 11.26 -16.27
CA VAL A 49 -20.68 12.40 -16.58
C VAL A 49 -21.40 12.12 -17.90
N PRO A 50 -22.73 11.85 -17.91
CA PRO A 50 -23.42 11.37 -19.12
C PRO A 50 -23.30 12.31 -20.33
N SER A 51 -23.38 13.63 -20.11
CA SER A 51 -23.28 14.63 -21.18
C SER A 51 -21.94 14.62 -21.91
N ILE A 52 -20.84 14.37 -21.18
CA ILE A 52 -19.48 14.36 -21.74
C ILE A 52 -19.13 12.95 -22.24
N GLY A 53 -19.54 11.92 -21.50
CA GLY A 53 -19.34 10.52 -21.85
C GLY A 53 -19.98 10.15 -23.18
N GLU A 54 -21.21 10.59 -23.46
CA GLU A 54 -21.88 10.34 -24.74
C GLU A 54 -21.21 11.08 -25.90
N GLN A 55 -20.79 12.34 -25.69
CA GLN A 55 -20.13 13.16 -26.71
C GLN A 55 -18.74 12.61 -27.10
N HIS A 56 -17.99 12.07 -26.14
CA HIS A 56 -16.61 11.61 -26.33
C HIS A 56 -16.43 10.09 -26.23
N HIS A 57 -17.52 9.32 -26.31
CA HIS A 57 -17.51 7.86 -26.11
C HIS A 57 -16.44 7.15 -26.96
N GLN A 58 -16.31 7.50 -28.25
CA GLN A 58 -15.33 6.87 -29.13
C GLN A 58 -13.89 7.16 -28.73
N ALA A 59 -13.58 8.40 -28.34
CA ALA A 59 -12.24 8.79 -27.92
C ALA A 59 -11.85 8.10 -26.61
N LEU A 60 -12.78 8.03 -25.65
CA LEU A 60 -12.58 7.34 -24.37
C LEU A 60 -12.40 5.82 -24.55
N ALA A 61 -13.21 5.20 -25.41
CA ALA A 61 -13.09 3.77 -25.72
C ALA A 61 -11.76 3.43 -26.44
N TRP A 62 -11.33 4.29 -27.36
CA TRP A 62 -10.03 4.15 -28.01
C TRP A 62 -8.89 4.26 -27.00
N PHE A 63 -8.95 5.26 -26.12
CA PHE A 63 -7.97 5.45 -25.06
C PHE A 63 -7.93 4.27 -24.08
N ASP A 64 -9.09 3.75 -23.64
CA ASP A 64 -9.16 2.56 -22.78
C ASP A 64 -8.52 1.34 -23.46
N THR A 65 -8.77 1.15 -24.76
CA THR A 65 -8.15 0.06 -25.54
C THR A 65 -6.64 0.22 -25.64
N VAL A 66 -6.13 1.41 -25.97
CA VAL A 66 -4.69 1.67 -26.09
C VAL A 66 -3.98 1.49 -24.75
N SER A 67 -4.56 2.03 -23.68
CA SER A 67 -3.98 1.89 -22.34
C SER A 67 -4.05 0.45 -21.81
N MET A 68 -5.12 -0.28 -22.12
CA MET A 68 -5.21 -1.71 -21.82
C MET A 68 -4.12 -2.52 -22.53
N VAL A 69 -3.88 -2.27 -23.83
CA VAL A 69 -2.82 -2.95 -24.58
C VAL A 69 -1.46 -2.64 -23.95
N PHE A 70 -1.22 -1.38 -23.61
CA PHE A 70 0.00 -0.95 -22.93
C PHE A 70 0.21 -1.67 -21.59
N PHE A 71 -0.81 -1.70 -20.71
CA PHE A 71 -0.72 -2.41 -19.43
C PHE A 71 -0.61 -3.94 -19.58
N SER A 72 -1.21 -4.52 -20.61
CA SER A 72 -1.11 -5.95 -20.89
C SER A 72 0.31 -6.33 -21.33
N ILE A 73 0.91 -5.54 -22.22
CA ILE A 73 2.32 -5.72 -22.62
C ILE A 73 3.22 -5.56 -21.40
N GLU A 74 3.00 -4.54 -20.60
CA GLU A 74 3.78 -4.29 -19.39
C GLU A 74 3.68 -5.46 -18.39
N TYR A 75 2.49 -5.97 -18.11
CA TYR A 75 2.29 -7.14 -17.24
C TYR A 75 3.00 -8.39 -17.78
N LEU A 76 2.88 -8.67 -19.08
CA LEU A 76 3.53 -9.82 -19.71
C LEU A 76 5.06 -9.69 -19.67
N LEU A 77 5.60 -8.49 -19.91
CA LEU A 77 7.03 -8.23 -19.78
C LEU A 77 7.51 -8.45 -18.35
N ARG A 78 6.75 -7.98 -17.34
CA ARG A 78 7.09 -8.20 -15.93
C ARG A 78 7.09 -9.68 -15.57
N ILE A 79 6.07 -10.45 -15.96
CA ILE A 79 6.04 -11.91 -15.80
C ILE A 79 7.26 -12.54 -16.47
N TRP A 80 7.58 -12.15 -17.70
CA TRP A 80 8.71 -12.71 -18.43
C TRP A 80 10.06 -12.43 -17.74
N THR A 81 10.26 -11.19 -17.27
CA THR A 81 11.46 -10.74 -16.56
C THR A 81 11.55 -11.24 -15.11
N ALA A 82 10.43 -11.59 -14.47
CA ALA A 82 10.40 -12.12 -13.10
C ALA A 82 11.22 -13.41 -12.94
N ALA A 83 11.48 -14.12 -14.05
CA ALA A 83 12.40 -15.25 -14.09
C ALA A 83 13.86 -14.89 -13.73
N GLU A 84 14.25 -13.62 -13.75
CA GLU A 84 15.59 -13.14 -13.36
C GLU A 84 15.68 -12.74 -11.88
N LYS A 85 14.54 -12.60 -11.19
CA LYS A 85 14.51 -12.18 -9.79
C LYS A 85 15.19 -13.25 -8.94
N ASN A 86 16.40 -12.96 -8.47
CA ASN A 86 17.18 -13.83 -7.59
C ASN A 86 17.05 -13.30 -6.16
N HIS A 87 16.20 -13.92 -5.34
CA HIS A 87 16.21 -13.67 -3.90
C HIS A 87 17.34 -14.50 -3.27
N HIS A 88 18.15 -13.89 -2.40
CA HIS A 88 19.21 -14.59 -1.66
C HIS A 88 18.71 -15.85 -0.92
N ALA A 89 17.46 -15.84 -0.47
CA ALA A 89 16.82 -16.99 0.20
C ALA A 89 16.38 -18.15 -0.72
N ASN A 90 16.41 -18.02 -2.05
CA ASN A 90 15.79 -18.98 -2.98
C ASN A 90 16.52 -19.10 -4.33
N LYS A 91 17.85 -19.26 -4.28
CA LYS A 91 18.72 -19.40 -5.47
C LYS A 91 18.38 -20.58 -6.38
N HIS A 92 17.66 -21.60 -5.87
CA HIS A 92 17.31 -22.83 -6.59
C HIS A 92 15.88 -22.89 -7.14
N ALA A 93 15.09 -21.81 -7.03
CA ALA A 93 13.73 -21.81 -7.56
C ALA A 93 13.73 -21.82 -9.11
N SER A 94 13.07 -22.81 -9.71
CA SER A 94 12.84 -22.87 -11.16
C SER A 94 12.23 -21.56 -11.68
N ALA A 95 12.63 -21.14 -12.89
CA ALA A 95 12.16 -19.91 -13.52
C ALA A 95 10.63 -19.80 -13.52
N ASN A 96 9.91 -20.90 -13.78
CA ASN A 96 8.45 -20.92 -13.80
C ASN A 96 7.84 -20.65 -12.42
N ARG A 97 8.48 -21.14 -11.34
CA ARG A 97 8.01 -20.90 -9.96
C ARG A 97 8.17 -19.44 -9.57
N ARG A 98 9.21 -18.75 -10.08
CA ARG A 98 9.40 -17.31 -9.87
C ARG A 98 8.36 -16.47 -10.61
N ARG A 99 8.02 -16.85 -11.84
CA ARG A 99 6.93 -16.23 -12.60
C ARG A 99 5.58 -16.38 -11.89
N LEU A 100 5.26 -17.60 -11.45
CA LEU A 100 4.02 -17.88 -10.75
C LEU A 100 3.94 -17.09 -9.44
N ARG A 101 5.05 -17.00 -8.69
CA ARG A 101 5.14 -16.18 -7.49
C ARG A 101 4.89 -14.70 -7.78
N TYR A 102 5.38 -14.18 -8.91
CA TYR A 102 5.08 -12.81 -9.31
C TYR A 102 3.58 -12.62 -9.56
N MET A 103 2.93 -13.52 -10.31
CA MET A 103 1.50 -13.42 -10.61
C MET A 103 0.62 -13.37 -9.35
N PHE A 104 1.00 -14.09 -8.30
CA PHE A 104 0.30 -14.11 -7.00
C PHE A 104 0.88 -13.13 -5.96
N SER A 105 1.83 -12.29 -6.34
CA SER A 105 2.31 -11.21 -5.47
C SER A 105 1.36 -10.02 -5.50
N PHE A 106 1.41 -9.16 -4.49
CA PHE A 106 0.60 -7.92 -4.43
C PHE A 106 0.67 -7.13 -5.75
N HIS A 107 1.89 -6.85 -6.22
CA HIS A 107 2.16 -6.17 -7.47
C HIS A 107 1.60 -6.88 -8.71
N GLY A 108 1.74 -8.21 -8.79
CA GLY A 108 1.21 -8.98 -9.91
C GLY A 108 -0.32 -9.07 -9.92
N LEU A 109 -0.95 -9.09 -8.75
CA LEU A 109 -2.42 -9.04 -8.62
C LEU A 109 -2.96 -7.66 -9.03
N VAL A 110 -2.28 -6.58 -8.65
CA VAL A 110 -2.63 -5.21 -9.07
C VAL A 110 -2.53 -5.06 -10.60
N ASP A 111 -1.46 -5.58 -11.21
CA ASP A 111 -1.31 -5.56 -12.67
C ASP A 111 -2.39 -6.38 -13.37
N LEU A 112 -2.74 -7.54 -12.82
CA LEU A 112 -3.82 -8.37 -13.34
C LEU A 112 -5.18 -7.68 -13.23
N LEU A 113 -5.51 -7.12 -12.07
CA LEU A 113 -6.74 -6.35 -11.84
C LEU A 113 -6.88 -5.16 -12.80
N ALA A 114 -5.78 -4.55 -13.23
CA ALA A 114 -5.79 -3.44 -14.17
C ALA A 114 -6.27 -3.84 -15.59
N ILE A 115 -6.02 -5.08 -16.01
CA ILE A 115 -6.33 -5.58 -17.36
C ILE A 115 -7.61 -6.43 -17.40
N VAL A 116 -7.94 -7.10 -16.30
CA VAL A 116 -9.08 -8.03 -16.17
C VAL A 116 -10.42 -7.44 -16.65
N PRO A 117 -10.81 -6.19 -16.29
CA PRO A 117 -12.10 -5.62 -16.70
C PRO A 117 -12.35 -5.68 -18.21
N PHE A 118 -11.32 -5.40 -19.02
CA PHE A 118 -11.43 -5.41 -20.47
C PHE A 118 -11.64 -6.84 -21.02
N PHE A 119 -10.84 -7.80 -20.54
CA PHE A 119 -10.95 -9.19 -20.98
C PHE A 119 -12.27 -9.82 -20.56
N LEU A 120 -12.78 -9.53 -19.36
CA LEU A 120 -14.08 -10.01 -18.90
C LEU A 120 -15.22 -9.45 -19.76
N GLN A 121 -15.17 -8.16 -20.12
CA GLN A 121 -16.18 -7.54 -20.97
C GLN A 121 -16.17 -8.12 -22.39
N TYR A 122 -15.01 -8.49 -22.91
CA TYR A 122 -14.88 -9.15 -24.21
C TYR A 122 -15.34 -10.61 -24.19
N LEU A 123 -15.08 -11.35 -23.10
CA LEU A 123 -15.43 -12.77 -22.99
C LEU A 123 -16.92 -13.01 -22.74
N TRP A 124 -17.60 -12.08 -22.05
CA TRP A 124 -19.05 -12.12 -21.81
C TRP A 124 -19.77 -10.89 -22.40
N PRO A 125 -19.87 -10.77 -23.73
CA PRO A 125 -20.62 -9.71 -24.36
C PRO A 125 -22.12 -9.88 -24.04
N GLY A 126 -22.70 -8.97 -23.26
CA GLY A 126 -24.14 -8.95 -22.93
C GLY A 126 -24.47 -8.96 -21.44
N LEU A 127 -23.50 -9.21 -20.55
CA LEU A 127 -23.69 -8.96 -19.12
C LEU A 127 -23.55 -7.46 -18.84
N ASP A 128 -24.42 -6.91 -17.97
CA ASP A 128 -24.29 -5.53 -17.51
C ASP A 128 -23.12 -5.40 -16.53
N LEU A 129 -21.91 -5.37 -17.10
CA LEU A 129 -20.65 -5.32 -16.38
C LEU A 129 -20.26 -3.87 -16.01
N ARG A 130 -21.24 -2.99 -15.76
CA ARG A 130 -21.00 -1.62 -15.29
C ARG A 130 -20.14 -1.59 -14.02
N PHE A 131 -20.32 -2.56 -13.13
CA PHE A 131 -19.49 -2.66 -11.93
C PHE A 131 -18.00 -2.90 -12.23
N LEU A 132 -17.65 -3.49 -13.38
CA LEU A 132 -16.25 -3.62 -13.80
C LEU A 132 -15.60 -2.27 -14.10
N ARG A 133 -16.39 -1.21 -14.39
CA ARG A 133 -15.87 0.15 -14.53
C ARG A 133 -15.25 0.65 -13.23
N VAL A 134 -15.80 0.27 -12.07
CA VAL A 134 -15.22 0.60 -10.76
C VAL A 134 -13.85 -0.05 -10.59
N ILE A 135 -13.68 -1.28 -11.07
CA ILE A 135 -12.38 -1.97 -11.05
C ILE A 135 -11.33 -1.22 -11.88
N ARG A 136 -11.73 -0.47 -12.93
CA ARG A 136 -10.79 0.37 -13.68
C ARG A 136 -10.17 1.47 -12.83
N VAL A 137 -10.87 2.00 -11.82
CA VAL A 137 -10.31 2.97 -10.86
C VAL A 137 -9.18 2.32 -10.05
N MET A 138 -9.25 1.02 -9.79
CA MET A 138 -8.19 0.27 -9.10
C MET A 138 -6.87 0.27 -9.88
N ARG A 139 -6.83 0.66 -11.16
CA ARG A 139 -5.58 0.92 -11.90
C ARG A 139 -4.71 1.95 -11.19
N ILE A 140 -5.29 2.84 -10.37
CA ILE A 140 -4.52 3.77 -9.52
C ILE A 140 -3.55 3.04 -8.57
N LEU A 141 -3.89 1.82 -8.15
CA LEU A 141 -3.02 0.99 -7.32
C LEU A 141 -1.73 0.59 -8.04
N LYS A 142 -1.64 0.68 -9.38
CA LYS A 142 -0.36 0.49 -10.10
C LYS A 142 0.69 1.52 -9.68
N LEU A 143 0.29 2.65 -9.07
CA LEU A 143 1.23 3.62 -8.50
C LEU A 143 2.05 3.03 -7.34
N SER A 144 1.57 1.95 -6.70
CA SER A 144 2.31 1.22 -5.66
C SER A 144 3.68 0.72 -6.13
N HIS A 145 3.83 0.38 -7.42
CA HIS A 145 5.12 -0.05 -7.98
C HIS A 145 6.22 1.01 -7.91
N TYR A 146 5.86 2.28 -7.68
CA TYR A 146 6.80 3.41 -7.59
C TYR A 146 6.90 3.99 -6.19
N SER A 147 6.02 3.58 -5.28
CA SER A 147 5.96 4.09 -3.93
C SER A 147 6.19 2.95 -2.95
N THR A 148 7.42 2.89 -2.42
CA THR A 148 7.74 1.98 -1.31
C THR A 148 6.90 2.28 -0.08
N ALA A 149 6.39 3.50 0.08
CA ALA A 149 5.56 3.89 1.21
C ALA A 149 4.29 3.02 1.37
N LEU A 150 3.65 2.60 0.28
CA LEU A 150 2.48 1.71 0.37
C LEU A 150 2.89 0.29 0.75
N GLU A 151 3.99 -0.22 0.18
CA GLU A 151 4.57 -1.51 0.55
C GLU A 151 4.98 -1.49 2.03
N ASP A 152 5.53 -0.38 2.49
CA ASP A 152 5.95 -0.20 3.87
C ASP A 152 4.75 -0.18 4.82
N LEU A 153 3.69 0.56 4.48
CA LEU A 153 2.45 0.56 5.23
C LEU A 153 1.84 -0.84 5.32
N ILE A 154 1.71 -1.55 4.19
CA ILE A 154 1.11 -2.89 4.14
C ILE A 154 1.94 -3.88 4.96
N ALA A 155 3.27 -3.87 4.82
CA ALA A 155 4.13 -4.78 5.55
C ALA A 155 4.14 -4.45 7.06
N SER A 156 4.04 -3.18 7.46
CA SER A 156 3.86 -2.80 8.87
C SER A 156 2.53 -3.29 9.44
N ILE A 157 1.41 -3.15 8.71
CA ILE A 157 0.12 -3.68 9.14
C ILE A 157 0.16 -5.21 9.23
N TYR A 158 0.84 -5.87 8.28
CA TYR A 158 0.97 -7.33 8.29
C TYR A 158 1.80 -7.84 9.47
N ALA A 159 2.85 -7.10 9.87
CA ALA A 159 3.65 -7.41 11.05
C ALA A 159 2.81 -7.37 12.34
N GLU A 160 1.90 -6.40 12.45
CA GLU A 160 1.02 -6.22 13.61
C GLU A 160 -0.41 -6.73 13.36
N LYS A 161 -0.57 -7.72 12.47
CA LYS A 161 -1.89 -8.18 11.98
C LYS A 161 -2.83 -8.62 13.11
N ASP A 162 -2.31 -9.24 14.15
CA ASP A 162 -3.14 -9.83 15.21
C ASP A 162 -3.76 -8.73 16.09
N VAL A 163 -2.99 -7.67 16.36
CA VAL A 163 -3.47 -6.47 17.07
C VAL A 163 -4.47 -5.71 16.22
N PHE A 164 -4.17 -5.54 14.92
CA PHE A 164 -5.06 -4.86 13.97
C PHE A 164 -6.41 -5.59 13.79
N ILE A 165 -6.38 -6.91 13.63
CA ILE A 165 -7.60 -7.75 13.52
C ILE A 165 -8.41 -7.66 14.81
N SER A 166 -7.76 -7.68 15.97
CA SER A 166 -8.44 -7.55 17.27
C SER A 166 -9.15 -6.19 17.40
N ALA A 167 -8.52 -5.10 16.95
CA ALA A 167 -9.14 -3.78 16.94
C ALA A 167 -10.34 -3.70 15.98
N LEU A 168 -10.24 -4.30 14.78
CA LEU A 168 -11.35 -4.37 13.84
C LEU A 168 -12.52 -5.21 14.38
N TYR A 169 -12.22 -6.30 15.09
CA TYR A 169 -13.22 -7.11 15.77
C TYR A 169 -13.98 -6.31 16.84
N LEU A 170 -13.25 -5.56 17.68
CA LEU A 170 -13.87 -4.68 18.69
C LEU A 170 -14.71 -3.56 18.06
N LEU A 171 -14.26 -2.99 16.95
CA LEU A 171 -15.02 -2.01 16.18
C LEU A 171 -16.32 -2.62 15.64
N ALA A 172 -16.26 -3.78 15.01
CA ALA A 172 -17.43 -4.47 14.48
C ALA A 172 -18.44 -4.83 15.58
N LEU A 173 -17.95 -5.29 16.74
CA LEU A 173 -18.77 -5.58 17.90
C LEU A 173 -19.43 -4.30 18.46
N SER A 174 -18.69 -3.20 18.56
CA SER A 174 -19.22 -1.90 19.00
C SER A 174 -20.31 -1.39 18.07
N ILE A 175 -20.11 -1.47 16.74
CA ILE A 175 -21.14 -1.15 15.75
C ILE A 175 -22.39 -2.00 16.01
N LEU A 176 -22.25 -3.32 16.10
CA LEU A 176 -23.40 -4.21 16.27
C LEU A 176 -24.18 -3.90 17.57
N ILE A 177 -23.49 -3.76 18.69
CA ILE A 177 -24.12 -3.49 20.00
C ILE A 177 -24.85 -2.14 19.97
N THR A 178 -24.17 -1.08 19.52
CA THR A 178 -24.76 0.27 19.50
C THR A 178 -25.94 0.36 18.53
N SER A 179 -25.89 -0.38 17.41
CA SER A 179 -26.99 -0.45 16.44
C SER A 179 -28.23 -1.10 17.04
N CYS A 180 -28.07 -2.25 17.72
CA CYS A 180 -29.17 -2.92 18.40
C CYS A 180 -29.77 -2.04 19.50
N LEU A 181 -28.93 -1.42 20.32
CA LEU A 181 -29.38 -0.52 21.38
C LEU A 181 -30.14 0.68 20.81
N MET A 182 -29.62 1.28 19.72
CA MET A 182 -30.25 2.44 19.09
C MET A 182 -31.57 2.07 18.43
N TYR A 183 -31.62 0.93 17.73
CA TYR A 183 -32.86 0.38 17.20
C TYR A 183 -33.91 0.27 18.30
N TYR A 184 -33.63 -0.46 19.39
CA TYR A 184 -34.61 -0.63 20.47
C TYR A 184 -34.99 0.67 21.18
N ALA A 185 -34.11 1.68 21.19
CA ALA A 185 -34.41 2.98 21.81
C ALA A 185 -35.25 3.91 20.92
N GLU A 186 -35.08 3.85 19.59
CA GLU A 186 -35.63 4.86 18.67
C GLU A 186 -36.61 4.31 17.64
N HIS A 187 -36.68 3.00 17.38
CA HIS A 187 -37.48 2.45 16.27
C HIS A 187 -38.97 2.80 16.36
N ALA A 188 -39.53 2.86 17.57
CA ALA A 188 -40.94 3.20 17.78
C ALA A 188 -41.24 4.69 17.58
N LEU A 189 -40.22 5.55 17.75
CA LEU A 189 -40.35 7.01 17.65
C LEU A 189 -39.96 7.52 16.26
N GLN A 190 -39.02 6.84 15.61
CA GLN A 190 -38.44 7.21 14.33
C GLN A 190 -38.34 5.98 13.41
N PRO A 191 -39.47 5.36 13.03
CA PRO A 191 -39.47 4.16 12.18
C PRO A 191 -38.84 4.41 10.80
N ASP A 192 -38.89 5.64 10.28
CA ASP A 192 -38.30 5.99 9.00
C ASP A 192 -36.76 6.05 9.04
N LYS A 193 -36.15 6.18 10.23
CA LYS A 193 -34.69 6.33 10.42
C LYS A 193 -34.03 5.14 11.10
N PHE A 194 -34.71 4.56 12.07
CA PHE A 194 -34.24 3.44 12.89
C PHE A 194 -35.19 2.24 12.78
N GLY A 195 -35.85 2.08 11.62
CA GLY A 195 -36.87 1.06 11.40
C GLY A 195 -36.34 -0.38 11.41
N THR A 196 -35.06 -0.57 11.12
CA THR A 196 -34.39 -1.87 11.21
C THR A 196 -33.01 -1.75 11.86
N ILE A 197 -32.46 -2.87 12.34
CA ILE A 197 -31.10 -2.90 12.89
C ILE A 197 -30.06 -2.45 11.83
N PRO A 198 -30.13 -2.87 10.56
CA PRO A 198 -29.25 -2.32 9.51
C PRO A 198 -29.33 -0.80 9.34
N ASP A 199 -30.51 -0.19 9.47
CA ASP A 199 -30.65 1.28 9.40
C ASP A 199 -29.94 1.94 10.60
N ALA A 200 -30.07 1.35 11.79
CA ALA A 200 -29.31 1.77 12.97
C ALA A 200 -27.79 1.52 12.82
N MET A 201 -27.37 0.48 12.08
CA MET A 201 -25.96 0.22 11.77
C MET A 201 -25.33 1.33 10.93
N TRP A 202 -26.06 1.87 9.96
CA TRP A 202 -25.60 3.05 9.23
C TRP A 202 -25.32 4.22 10.19
N TRP A 203 -26.25 4.52 11.09
CA TRP A 203 -26.06 5.56 12.11
C TRP A 203 -24.85 5.27 13.03
N SER A 204 -24.70 4.03 13.51
CA SER A 204 -23.58 3.63 14.36
C SER A 204 -22.23 3.78 13.64
N ILE A 205 -22.14 3.37 12.38
CA ILE A 205 -20.92 3.53 11.57
C ILE A 205 -20.56 5.02 11.45
N VAL A 206 -21.51 5.86 11.06
CA VAL A 206 -21.30 7.31 10.87
C VAL A 206 -20.94 8.02 12.18
N THR A 207 -21.50 7.56 13.31
CA THR A 207 -21.23 8.14 14.63
C THR A 207 -19.89 7.69 15.21
N ILE A 208 -19.59 6.39 15.17
CA ILE A 208 -18.32 5.82 15.67
C ILE A 208 -17.12 6.34 14.87
N THR A 209 -17.29 6.51 13.56
CA THR A 209 -16.24 7.08 12.69
C THR A 209 -16.15 8.60 12.76
N THR A 210 -16.93 9.25 13.63
CA THR A 210 -16.95 10.70 13.86
C THR A 210 -17.36 11.54 12.64
N VAL A 211 -18.00 10.94 11.63
CA VAL A 211 -18.48 11.63 10.43
C VAL A 211 -19.72 12.48 10.74
N GLY A 212 -20.73 11.88 11.37
CA GLY A 212 -21.91 12.59 11.87
C GLY A 212 -22.69 13.39 10.82
N TYR A 213 -23.13 12.77 9.72
CA TYR A 213 -23.91 13.45 8.67
C TYR A 213 -25.19 14.16 9.17
N GLY A 214 -25.80 13.66 10.24
CA GLY A 214 -27.01 14.25 10.84
C GLY A 214 -28.33 13.88 10.14
N ASP A 215 -28.28 12.96 9.18
CA ASP A 215 -29.44 12.34 8.53
C ASP A 215 -30.30 11.55 9.53
N ALA A 216 -29.67 10.85 10.47
CA ALA A 216 -30.33 10.20 11.61
C ALA A 216 -29.72 10.63 12.96
N THR A 217 -30.58 10.95 13.93
CA THR A 217 -30.16 11.34 15.30
C THR A 217 -31.20 10.87 16.32
N PRO A 218 -30.80 10.35 17.49
CA PRO A 218 -31.75 9.95 18.53
C PRO A 218 -32.51 11.14 19.10
N ILE A 219 -33.82 10.98 19.29
CA ILE A 219 -34.66 12.03 19.92
C ILE A 219 -35.05 11.69 21.35
N SER A 220 -35.06 10.40 21.71
CA SER A 220 -35.39 9.95 23.06
C SER A 220 -34.25 10.24 24.06
N VAL A 221 -34.58 10.27 25.34
CA VAL A 221 -33.59 10.45 26.42
C VAL A 221 -32.58 9.29 26.40
N TRP A 222 -33.06 8.05 26.29
CA TRP A 222 -32.20 6.86 26.26
C TRP A 222 -31.36 6.79 24.99
N GLY A 223 -31.93 7.11 23.83
CA GLY A 223 -31.19 7.21 22.58
C GLY A 223 -30.09 8.27 22.65
N LYS A 224 -30.31 9.43 23.28
CA LYS A 224 -29.26 10.43 23.49
C LYS A 224 -28.14 9.94 24.40
N VAL A 225 -28.46 9.20 25.47
CA VAL A 225 -27.46 8.58 26.35
C VAL A 225 -26.64 7.53 25.58
N ILE A 226 -27.29 6.65 24.83
CA ILE A 226 -26.63 5.66 23.96
C ILE A 226 -25.77 6.38 22.92
N GLY A 227 -26.27 7.44 22.31
CA GLY A 227 -25.57 8.28 21.34
C GLY A 227 -24.30 8.89 21.92
N ALA A 228 -24.36 9.46 23.12
CA ALA A 228 -23.20 10.03 23.81
C ALA A 228 -22.13 8.97 24.10
N LEU A 229 -22.53 7.79 24.60
CA LEU A 229 -21.60 6.67 24.84
C LEU A 229 -21.00 6.13 23.53
N THR A 230 -21.80 6.06 22.47
CA THR A 230 -21.36 5.61 21.14
C THR A 230 -20.35 6.58 20.55
N ALA A 231 -20.60 7.89 20.63
CA ALA A 231 -19.66 8.91 20.18
C ALA A 231 -18.33 8.84 20.94
N LEU A 232 -18.37 8.66 22.26
CA LEU A 232 -17.17 8.49 23.08
C LEU A 232 -16.39 7.22 22.71
N SER A 233 -17.10 6.09 22.53
CA SER A 233 -16.49 4.85 22.03
C SER A 233 -15.84 5.05 20.67
N GLY A 234 -16.47 5.83 19.78
CA GLY A 234 -15.94 6.15 18.46
C GLY A 234 -14.57 6.82 18.50
N VAL A 235 -14.44 7.86 19.33
CA VAL A 235 -13.16 8.56 19.55
C VAL A 235 -12.08 7.59 20.01
N PHE A 236 -12.39 6.70 20.98
CA PHE A 236 -11.43 5.71 21.46
C PHE A 236 -11.05 4.69 20.38
N THR A 237 -12.00 4.23 19.57
CA THR A 237 -11.71 3.26 18.50
C THR A 237 -10.84 3.86 17.39
N VAL A 238 -11.13 5.08 16.95
CA VAL A 238 -10.30 5.78 15.94
C VAL A 238 -8.89 6.04 16.49
N ALA A 239 -8.78 6.47 17.76
CA ALA A 239 -7.49 6.67 18.41
C ALA A 239 -6.69 5.35 18.51
N LEU A 240 -7.35 4.24 18.87
CA LEU A 240 -6.73 2.92 18.93
C LEU A 240 -6.19 2.47 17.56
N LEU A 241 -7.00 2.55 16.51
CA LEU A 241 -6.59 2.14 15.15
C LEU A 241 -5.40 2.98 14.65
N THR A 242 -5.46 4.29 14.85
CA THR A 242 -4.37 5.21 14.48
C THR A 242 -3.10 4.89 15.28
N GLY A 243 -3.24 4.64 16.59
CA GLY A 243 -2.14 4.26 17.48
C GLY A 243 -1.48 2.95 17.10
N ILE A 244 -2.25 1.93 16.70
CA ILE A 244 -1.72 0.64 16.24
C ILE A 244 -0.90 0.83 14.97
N VAL A 245 -1.40 1.57 13.98
CA VAL A 245 -0.66 1.82 12.72
C VAL A 245 0.61 2.63 13.00
N ALA A 246 0.53 3.67 13.83
CA ALA A 246 1.69 4.48 14.20
C ALA A 246 2.75 3.64 14.96
N SER A 247 2.32 2.80 15.90
CA SER A 247 3.19 1.89 16.63
C SER A 247 3.85 0.87 15.69
N ALA A 248 3.10 0.28 14.77
CA ALA A 248 3.63 -0.66 13.78
C ALA A 248 4.71 -0.04 12.91
N PHE A 249 4.51 1.21 12.47
CA PHE A 249 5.50 1.96 11.71
C PHE A 249 6.74 2.28 12.55
N ALA A 250 6.55 2.78 13.77
CA ALA A 250 7.65 3.10 14.69
C ALA A 250 8.49 1.87 15.05
N THR A 251 7.85 0.74 15.36
CA THR A 251 8.54 -0.53 15.62
C THR A 251 9.38 -0.94 14.42
N ARG A 252 8.84 -0.84 13.20
CA ARG A 252 9.58 -1.22 11.99
C ARG A 252 10.80 -0.33 11.74
N VAL A 253 10.66 0.99 11.88
CA VAL A 253 11.79 1.92 11.78
C VAL A 253 12.85 1.58 12.82
N ARG A 254 12.45 1.31 14.07
CA ARG A 254 13.36 0.93 15.14
C ARG A 254 14.08 -0.39 14.87
N THR A 255 13.40 -1.39 14.32
CA THR A 255 14.03 -2.66 13.93
C THR A 255 15.09 -2.44 12.84
N GLN A 256 14.79 -1.64 11.83
CA GLN A 256 15.76 -1.28 10.78
C GLN A 256 16.98 -0.54 11.35
N GLU A 257 16.77 0.36 12.31
CA GLU A 257 17.87 1.06 12.99
C GLU A 257 18.76 0.11 13.79
N ILE A 258 18.18 -0.84 14.52
CA ILE A 258 18.94 -1.85 15.30
C ILE A 258 19.75 -2.74 14.35
N GLU A 259 19.14 -3.28 13.30
CA GLU A 259 19.81 -4.13 12.31
C GLU A 259 20.96 -3.38 11.62
N PHE A 260 20.73 -2.13 11.19
CA PHE A 260 21.77 -1.27 10.64
C PHE A 260 22.91 -1.04 11.64
N THR A 261 22.60 -0.73 12.90
CA THR A 261 23.61 -0.48 13.94
C THR A 261 24.48 -1.72 14.14
N THR A 262 23.89 -2.91 14.25
CA THR A 262 24.63 -4.18 14.41
C THR A 262 25.55 -4.48 13.21
N GLU A 263 25.06 -4.27 11.99
CA GLU A 263 25.87 -4.47 10.78
C GLU A 263 27.02 -3.44 10.69
N VAL A 264 26.77 -2.19 11.06
CA VAL A 264 27.80 -1.13 11.08
C VAL A 264 28.85 -1.41 12.16
N GLU A 265 28.45 -1.85 13.35
CA GLU A 265 29.37 -2.28 14.41
C GLU A 265 30.28 -3.42 13.94
N GLU A 266 29.73 -4.38 13.19
CA GLU A 266 30.52 -5.46 12.60
C GLU A 266 31.51 -4.95 11.55
N VAL A 267 31.07 -4.02 10.70
CA VAL A 267 31.92 -3.40 9.67
C VAL A 267 33.03 -2.56 10.30
N LEU A 268 32.78 -1.89 11.42
CA LEU A 268 33.72 -1.03 12.14
C LEU A 268 34.45 -1.73 13.29
N LYS A 269 34.56 -3.07 13.28
CA LYS A 269 35.27 -3.82 14.34
C LYS A 269 36.72 -3.37 14.56
N ASP A 270 37.37 -2.78 13.56
CA ASP A 270 38.76 -2.30 13.63
C ASP A 270 38.89 -0.83 14.10
N GLY A 271 37.78 -0.17 14.43
CA GLY A 271 37.74 1.20 14.95
C GLY A 271 38.07 2.30 13.94
N HIS A 272 38.30 1.97 12.66
CA HIS A 272 38.70 2.92 11.64
C HIS A 272 37.70 2.96 10.49
N VAL A 273 37.40 4.15 9.98
CA VAL A 273 36.50 4.30 8.82
C VAL A 273 37.34 4.39 7.55
N SER A 274 37.67 3.24 6.95
CA SER A 274 38.33 3.16 5.65
C SER A 274 37.38 3.57 4.52
N ALA A 275 37.96 3.89 3.35
CA ALA A 275 37.17 4.18 2.15
C ALA A 275 36.31 2.98 1.69
N LYS A 276 36.65 1.75 2.10
CA LYS A 276 35.89 0.54 1.81
C LYS A 276 34.71 0.40 2.78
N GLU A 277 34.92 0.52 4.10
CA GLU A 277 33.81 0.52 5.07
C GLU A 277 32.80 1.62 4.76
N ARG A 278 33.27 2.83 4.41
CA ARG A 278 32.36 3.94 4.06
C ARG A 278 31.41 3.61 2.91
N ARG A 279 31.87 2.82 1.92
CA ARG A 279 31.02 2.35 0.82
C ARG A 279 30.05 1.26 1.29
N THR A 280 30.49 0.36 2.16
CA THR A 280 29.64 -0.68 2.76
C THR A 280 28.54 -0.05 3.61
N ILE A 281 28.87 0.91 4.48
CA ILE A 281 27.91 1.64 5.32
C ILE A 281 26.90 2.39 4.45
N GLU A 282 27.34 3.03 3.36
CA GLU A 282 26.42 3.69 2.43
C GLU A 282 25.50 2.69 1.70
N HIS A 283 25.99 1.48 1.38
CA HIS A 283 25.14 0.42 0.85
C HIS A 283 24.11 -0.05 1.89
N LEU A 284 24.54 -0.31 3.13
CA LEU A 284 23.66 -0.70 4.24
C LEU A 284 22.60 0.39 4.51
N ARG A 285 22.97 1.67 4.46
CA ARG A 285 22.03 2.79 4.61
C ARG A 285 20.91 2.72 3.57
N GLN A 286 21.27 2.47 2.31
CA GLN A 286 20.31 2.35 1.21
C GLN A 286 19.44 1.09 1.37
N GLU A 287 20.02 -0.01 1.83
CA GLU A 287 19.31 -1.27 2.09
C GLU A 287 18.26 -1.13 3.20
N PHE A 288 18.61 -0.49 4.32
CA PHE A 288 17.70 -0.23 5.44
C PHE A 288 16.85 1.05 5.28
N SER A 289 16.96 1.74 4.13
CA SER A 289 16.19 2.96 3.81
C SER A 289 16.31 4.09 4.85
N LEU A 290 17.47 4.22 5.50
CA LEU A 290 17.72 5.28 6.49
C LEU A 290 18.10 6.61 5.83
N THR A 291 17.71 7.72 6.45
CA THR A 291 18.14 9.05 6.02
C THR A 291 19.64 9.23 6.22
N GLU A 292 20.27 10.07 5.40
CA GLU A 292 21.71 10.31 5.48
C GLU A 292 22.13 10.86 6.85
N ASP A 293 21.32 11.75 7.43
CA ASP A 293 21.59 12.36 8.73
C ASP A 293 21.45 11.35 9.89
N HIS A 294 20.43 10.48 9.87
CA HIS A 294 20.30 9.42 10.88
C HIS A 294 21.46 8.43 10.81
N ALA A 295 21.82 7.96 9.61
CA ALA A 295 22.90 7.01 9.45
C ALA A 295 24.25 7.60 9.92
N LYS A 296 24.52 8.87 9.61
CA LYS A 296 25.72 9.58 10.10
C LYS A 296 25.73 9.69 11.63
N ALA A 297 24.58 9.97 12.26
CA ALA A 297 24.48 10.06 13.72
C ALA A 297 24.80 8.71 14.38
N ILE A 298 24.23 7.61 13.88
CA ILE A 298 24.49 6.25 14.38
C ILE A 298 25.97 5.89 14.22
N VAL A 299 26.54 6.08 13.03
CA VAL A 299 27.96 5.78 12.76
C VAL A 299 28.87 6.61 13.67
N ARG A 300 28.56 7.89 13.87
CA ARG A 300 29.33 8.76 14.77
C ARG A 300 29.28 8.25 16.21
N GLN A 301 28.10 7.85 16.69
CA GLN A 301 27.94 7.31 18.03
C GLN A 301 28.79 6.04 18.23
N ILE A 302 28.74 5.10 17.28
CA ILE A 302 29.53 3.85 17.33
C ILE A 302 31.04 4.16 17.40
N VAL A 303 31.53 5.07 16.54
CA VAL A 303 32.95 5.46 16.52
C VAL A 303 33.37 6.14 17.84
N GLU A 304 32.51 7.01 18.39
CA GLU A 304 32.77 7.64 19.69
C GLU A 304 32.83 6.60 20.83
N GLU A 305 31.90 5.64 20.88
CA GLU A 305 31.88 4.56 21.89
C GLU A 305 33.10 3.63 21.80
N GLN A 306 33.50 3.22 20.60
CA GLN A 306 34.70 2.42 20.39
C GLN A 306 35.97 3.16 20.82
N SER A 307 36.10 4.46 20.48
CA SER A 307 37.25 5.27 20.88
C SER A 307 37.37 5.44 22.40
N LEU A 308 36.25 5.44 23.12
CA LEU A 308 36.22 5.50 24.59
C LEU A 308 36.61 4.15 25.22
N ASN A 309 36.20 3.03 24.61
CA ASN A 309 36.56 1.70 25.08
C ASN A 309 38.06 1.41 24.87
N ASP A 310 38.62 1.80 23.73
CA ASP A 310 40.07 1.69 23.48
C ASP A 310 40.87 2.47 24.53
N LYS A 311 40.47 3.70 24.86
CA LYS A 311 41.13 4.53 25.89
C LYS A 311 41.05 3.96 27.31
N LYS A 312 40.06 3.10 27.61
CA LYS A 312 39.94 2.41 28.92
C LYS A 312 40.73 1.11 28.99
N SER A 313 41.15 0.57 27.84
CA SER A 313 41.89 -0.69 27.73
C SER A 313 43.42 -0.53 27.76
N VAL A 314 43.89 0.72 27.73
CA VAL A 314 45.29 1.16 27.88
C VAL A 314 45.53 1.65 29.31
#